data_AF-A0A7V5PXJ5-F1
#
_entry.id   AF-A0A7V5PXJ5-F1
#
_cell.length_a   1.000
_cell.length_b   1.000
_cell.length_c   1.000
_cell.angle_alpha   90.00
_cell.angle_beta   90.00
_cell.angle_gamma   90.00
#
_symmetry.space_group_name_H-M   'P 1'
#
loop_
_entity.id
_entity.type
_entity.pdbx_description
1 polymer ?
#
loop_
_entity_poly.entity_id
_entity_poly.type
_entity_poly.pdbx_seq_one_letter_code
_entity_poly.pdbx_strand_id
1 'polypeptide(L)'
;MADSHKEPVDPYMAPSAYASPATGSPFAAEGDATGGLIPYKNPQALIAYYLGLFSLFPILGFFLAVPAVILGIRGLAARQRNPVIKGSVHAWIGIIMGGMFTFLWGLAIFFLVLGIVAG
;
A
#
# COMPACT_ATOMS: atom_id res chain seq x y z
N MET A 1 18.13 -62.91 -29.91
CA MET A 1 16.94 -62.30 -29.27
C MET A 1 17.28 -62.07 -27.80
N ALA A 2 17.63 -60.83 -27.42
CA ALA A 2 17.79 -60.47 -26.02
C ALA A 2 16.48 -59.82 -25.55
N ASP A 3 15.90 -60.37 -24.50
CA ASP A 3 14.64 -59.95 -23.89
C ASP A 3 14.85 -58.61 -23.17
N SER A 4 14.12 -57.58 -23.59
CA SER A 4 14.18 -56.24 -23.01
C SER A 4 13.25 -56.21 -21.80
N HIS A 5 13.81 -56.49 -20.63
CA HIS A 5 13.12 -56.32 -19.35
C HIS A 5 12.69 -54.84 -19.21
N LYS A 6 11.40 -54.58 -19.40
CA LYS A 6 10.79 -53.31 -19.03
C LYS A 6 10.70 -53.27 -17.51
N GLU A 7 11.50 -52.42 -16.89
CA GLU A 7 11.43 -52.12 -15.46
C GLU A 7 9.97 -51.83 -15.05
N PRO A 8 9.45 -52.43 -13.96
CA PRO A 8 8.11 -52.16 -13.48
C PRO A 8 7.95 -50.69 -13.13
N VAL A 9 6.97 -50.01 -13.76
CA VAL A 9 6.61 -48.64 -13.41
C VAL A 9 6.05 -48.64 -12.00
N ASP A 10 6.78 -48.06 -11.04
CA ASP A 10 6.35 -47.96 -9.65
C ASP A 10 5.07 -47.11 -9.55
N PRO A 11 3.92 -47.68 -9.13
CA PRO A 11 2.67 -46.94 -9.01
C PRO A 11 2.69 -45.85 -7.93
N TYR A 12 3.70 -45.87 -7.06
CA TYR A 12 3.89 -44.90 -5.98
C TYR A 12 4.89 -43.79 -6.31
N MET A 13 5.39 -43.72 -7.56
CA MET A 13 6.07 -42.52 -8.03
C MET A 13 5.10 -41.35 -7.97
N ALA A 14 5.32 -40.44 -7.01
CA ALA A 14 4.70 -39.12 -7.04
C ALA A 14 4.97 -38.52 -8.43
N PRO A 15 4.00 -37.83 -9.07
CA PRO A 15 4.23 -37.16 -10.33
C PRO A 15 5.51 -36.35 -10.16
N SER A 16 6.54 -36.65 -10.95
CA SER A 16 7.77 -35.85 -11.00
C SER A 16 7.28 -34.43 -11.13
N ALA A 17 7.41 -33.65 -10.05
CA ALA A 17 6.84 -32.32 -9.94
C ALA A 17 7.18 -31.64 -11.24
N TYR A 18 6.16 -31.36 -12.06
CA TYR A 18 6.32 -30.76 -13.36
C TYR A 18 7.39 -29.70 -13.19
N ALA A 19 8.56 -29.92 -13.81
CA ALA A 19 9.57 -28.89 -13.91
C ALA A 19 8.85 -27.80 -14.69
N SER A 20 8.24 -26.88 -13.95
CA SER A 20 7.67 -25.69 -14.54
C SER A 20 8.84 -25.10 -15.31
N PRO A 21 8.70 -24.85 -16.62
CA PRO A 21 9.72 -24.10 -17.30
C PRO A 21 9.84 -22.82 -16.50
N ALA A 22 10.97 -22.64 -15.84
CA ALA A 22 11.32 -21.42 -15.14
C ALA A 22 11.56 -20.36 -16.22
N THR A 23 10.51 -19.99 -16.94
CA THR A 23 10.44 -18.77 -17.74
C THR A 23 10.01 -17.65 -16.79
N GLY A 24 10.69 -17.57 -15.64
CA GLY A 24 10.68 -16.39 -14.81
C GLY A 24 11.58 -15.38 -15.49
N SER A 25 10.98 -14.47 -16.25
CA SER A 25 11.70 -13.31 -16.76
C SER A 25 12.46 -12.67 -15.58
N PRO A 26 13.78 -12.41 -15.68
CA PRO A 26 14.56 -11.79 -14.62
C PRO A 26 14.12 -10.34 -14.29
N PHE A 27 13.06 -9.87 -14.94
CA PHE A 27 12.42 -8.56 -14.77
C PHE A 27 11.06 -8.62 -14.07
N ALA A 28 10.65 -9.76 -13.52
CA ALA A 28 9.54 -9.78 -12.56
C ALA A 28 10.01 -9.06 -11.29
N ALA A 29 9.95 -7.72 -11.32
CA ALA A 29 10.19 -6.87 -10.18
C ALA A 29 9.29 -7.35 -9.04
N GLU A 30 9.88 -8.07 -8.09
CA GLU A 30 9.22 -8.72 -6.96
C GLU A 30 8.25 -7.75 -6.28
N GLY A 31 6.97 -7.86 -6.65
CA GLY A 31 5.89 -7.11 -6.05
C GLY A 31 5.82 -7.39 -4.56
N ASP A 32 5.10 -6.55 -3.83
CA ASP A 32 4.51 -6.97 -2.56
C ASP A 32 3.68 -8.25 -2.78
N ALA A 33 3.72 -9.18 -1.81
CA ALA A 33 3.02 -10.47 -1.86
C ALA A 33 1.49 -10.34 -2.05
N THR A 34 0.97 -9.12 -1.94
CA THR A 34 -0.42 -8.74 -2.16
C THR A 34 -0.68 -8.13 -3.54
N GLY A 35 0.29 -8.17 -4.47
CA GLY A 35 0.14 -7.61 -5.83
C GLY A 35 -0.07 -6.10 -5.89
N GLY A 36 0.45 -5.35 -4.92
CA GLY A 36 0.30 -3.89 -4.83
C GLY A 36 -0.89 -3.41 -3.99
N LEU A 37 -1.75 -4.33 -3.52
CA LEU A 37 -2.96 -3.99 -2.78
C LEU A 37 -2.64 -3.44 -1.39
N ILE A 38 -1.72 -4.04 -0.64
CA ILE A 38 -1.32 -3.58 0.68
C ILE A 38 0.18 -3.24 0.67
N PRO A 39 0.53 -1.95 0.64
CA PRO A 39 1.92 -1.54 0.45
C PRO A 39 2.73 -1.65 1.75
N TYR A 40 3.06 -2.87 2.19
CA TYR A 40 3.89 -3.11 3.39
C TYR A 40 5.33 -2.60 3.23
N LYS A 41 5.84 -2.58 2.00
CA LYS A 41 7.16 -2.01 1.67
C LYS A 41 7.16 -0.47 1.72
N ASN A 42 6.00 0.17 1.93
CA ASN A 42 5.84 1.62 2.05
C ASN A 42 5.01 2.00 3.30
N PRO A 43 5.59 1.90 4.51
CA PRO A 43 4.86 2.20 5.74
C PRO A 43 4.34 3.65 5.78
N GLN A 44 5.02 4.58 5.12
CA GLN A 44 4.60 5.99 5.08
C GLN A 44 3.28 6.17 4.31
N ALA A 45 3.14 5.53 3.15
CA ALA A 45 1.89 5.56 2.38
C ALA A 45 0.74 4.88 3.13
N LEU A 46 1.03 3.78 3.84
CA LEU A 46 0.05 3.07 4.65
C LEU A 46 -0.44 3.93 5.84
N ILE A 47 0.49 4.55 6.58
CA ILE A 47 0.13 5.44 7.70
C ILE A 47 -0.62 6.66 7.18
N ALA A 48 -0.21 7.24 6.05
CA ALA A 48 -0.92 8.36 5.44
C ALA A 48 -2.38 8.03 5.12
N TYR A 49 -2.64 6.82 4.59
CA TYR A 49 -3.98 6.33 4.32
C TYR A 49 -4.83 6.24 5.60
N TYR A 50 -4.29 5.61 6.67
CA TYR A 50 -5.01 5.51 7.93
C TYR A 50 -5.27 6.89 8.56
N LEU A 51 -4.26 7.75 8.62
CA LEU A 51 -4.42 9.10 9.17
C LEU A 51 -5.43 9.93 8.36
N GLY A 52 -5.43 9.79 7.03
CA GLY A 52 -6.43 10.41 6.16
C GLY A 52 -7.85 9.94 6.47
N LEU A 53 -8.06 8.64 6.65
CA LEU A 53 -9.35 8.07 7.05
C LEU A 53 -9.79 8.53 8.45
N PHE A 54 -8.90 8.44 9.43
CA PHE A 54 -9.19 8.86 10.80
C PHE A 54 -9.37 10.38 10.92
N SER A 55 -8.90 11.16 9.94
CA SER A 55 -9.13 12.60 9.92
C SER A 55 -10.59 13.01 9.72
N LEU A 56 -11.46 12.06 9.37
CA LEU A 56 -12.91 12.23 9.33
C LEU A 56 -13.51 12.52 10.71
N PHE A 57 -12.87 12.06 11.80
CA PHE A 57 -13.38 12.27 13.15
C PHE A 57 -13.26 13.75 13.57
N PRO A 58 -14.32 14.34 14.16
CA PRO A 58 -14.26 15.68 14.70
C PRO A 58 -13.21 15.82 15.81
N ILE A 59 -12.60 17.01 15.92
CA ILE A 59 -11.57 17.38 16.91
C ILE A 59 -10.21 16.70 16.69
N LEU A 60 -10.17 15.37 16.57
CA LEU A 60 -8.95 14.63 16.22
C LEU A 60 -8.54 14.86 14.77
N GLY A 61 -9.53 15.17 13.92
CA GLY A 61 -9.38 15.31 12.48
C GLY A 61 -8.30 16.29 12.07
N PHE A 62 -8.28 17.49 12.66
CA PHE A 62 -7.29 18.51 12.34
C PHE A 62 -5.85 18.07 12.66
N PHE A 63 -5.62 17.48 13.83
CA PHE A 63 -4.29 17.02 14.25
C PHE A 63 -3.79 15.83 13.42
N LEU A 64 -4.69 14.98 12.93
CA LEU A 64 -4.36 13.80 12.12
C LEU A 64 -4.21 14.15 10.63
N ALA A 65 -4.94 15.17 10.15
CA ALA A 65 -4.99 15.55 8.75
C ALA A 65 -3.65 16.10 8.23
N VAL A 66 -2.97 16.95 9.00
CA VAL A 66 -1.69 17.56 8.59
C VAL A 66 -0.59 16.49 8.44
N PRO A 67 -0.35 15.60 9.44
CA PRO A 67 0.61 14.51 9.28
C PRO A 67 0.24 13.55 8.14
N ALA A 68 -1.06 13.32 7.87
CA ALA A 68 -1.50 12.47 6.75
C ALA A 68 -0.98 12.98 5.40
N VAL A 69 -1.07 14.29 5.16
CA VAL A 69 -0.57 14.92 3.92
C VAL A 69 0.94 14.77 3.82
N ILE A 70 1.67 15.06 4.89
CA ILE A 70 3.14 14.99 4.90
C ILE A 70 3.61 13.55 4.64
N LEU A 71 3.03 12.58 5.34
CA LEU A 71 3.37 11.16 5.17
C LEU A 71 2.97 10.64 3.80
N GLY A 72 1.87 11.12 3.23
CA GLY A 72 1.46 10.77 1.88
C GLY A 72 2.46 11.25 0.83
N ILE A 73 2.92 12.49 0.92
CA ILE A 73 3.96 13.04 0.03
C ILE A 73 5.26 12.24 0.18
N ARG A 74 5.68 11.94 1.41
CA ARG A 74 6.89 11.13 1.66
C ARG A 74 6.75 9.70 1.13
N GLY A 75 5.58 9.09 1.27
CA GLY A 75 5.28 7.77 0.72
C GLY A 75 5.36 7.75 -0.82
N LEU A 76 4.90 8.83 -1.48
CA LEU A 76 5.02 8.97 -2.92
C LEU A 76 6.49 9.18 -3.35
N ALA A 77 7.25 9.97 -2.60
CA ALA A 77 8.69 10.15 -2.81
C ALA A 77 9.49 8.85 -2.60
N ALA A 78 9.11 8.01 -1.64
CA ALA A 78 9.72 6.69 -1.42
C ALA A 78 9.53 5.77 -2.64
N ARG A 79 8.32 5.76 -3.23
CA ARG A 79 8.05 5.05 -4.49
C ARG A 79 8.86 5.62 -5.66
N GLN A 80 9.00 6.94 -5.77
CA GLN A 80 9.79 7.54 -6.85
C GLN A 80 11.27 7.11 -6.79
N ARG A 81 11.83 7.00 -5.58
CA ARG A 81 13.22 6.56 -5.39
C ARG A 81 13.43 5.07 -5.65
N ASN A 82 12.44 4.24 -5.32
CA ASN A 82 12.49 2.81 -5.58
C ASN A 82 11.13 2.31 -6.11
N PRO A 83 10.97 2.11 -7.42
CA PRO A 83 9.69 1.74 -8.04
C PRO A 83 9.21 0.31 -7.67
N VAL A 84 10.06 -0.50 -7.05
CA VAL A 84 9.67 -1.79 -6.43
C VAL A 84 8.73 -1.55 -5.23
N ILE A 85 8.83 -0.38 -4.59
CA ILE A 85 7.95 0.04 -3.51
C ILE A 85 6.62 0.52 -4.11
N LYS A 86 5.53 -0.21 -3.86
CA LYS A 86 4.16 0.16 -4.28
C LYS A 86 3.51 1.08 -3.23
N GLY A 87 2.26 1.49 -3.47
CA GLY A 87 1.47 2.27 -2.50
C GLY A 87 1.02 3.67 -2.94
N SER A 88 1.12 4.01 -4.22
CA SER A 88 0.69 5.33 -4.73
C SER A 88 -0.77 5.66 -4.42
N VAL A 89 -1.65 4.66 -4.53
CA VAL A 89 -3.08 4.82 -4.25
C VAL A 89 -3.29 5.22 -2.79
N HIS A 90 -2.62 4.54 -1.87
CA HIS A 90 -2.70 4.82 -0.43
C HIS A 90 -2.14 6.21 -0.10
N ALA A 91 -1.01 6.58 -0.71
CA ALA A 91 -0.44 7.91 -0.57
C ALA A 91 -1.41 9.00 -1.08
N TRP A 92 -2.03 8.81 -2.24
CA TRP A 92 -2.99 9.78 -2.80
C TRP A 92 -4.24 9.91 -1.96
N ILE A 93 -4.80 8.81 -1.47
CA ILE A 93 -5.97 8.85 -0.57
C ILE A 93 -5.62 9.65 0.70
N GLY A 94 -4.46 9.37 1.31
CA GLY A 94 -3.98 10.12 2.48
C GLY A 94 -3.81 11.62 2.22
N ILE A 95 -3.25 12.00 1.07
CA ILE A 95 -3.06 13.41 0.66
C ILE A 95 -4.40 14.10 0.43
N ILE A 96 -5.30 13.48 -0.34
CA ILE A 96 -6.59 14.10 -0.71
C ILE A 96 -7.48 14.23 0.52
N MET A 97 -7.63 13.15 1.30
CA MET A 97 -8.44 13.20 2.52
C MET A 97 -7.81 14.14 3.55
N GLY A 98 -6.52 14.01 3.84
CA GLY A 98 -5.83 14.89 4.78
C GLY A 98 -5.90 16.37 4.37
N GLY A 99 -5.71 16.68 3.09
CA GLY A 99 -5.81 18.06 2.59
C GLY A 99 -7.23 18.63 2.73
N MET A 100 -8.24 17.86 2.30
CA MET A 100 -9.65 18.25 2.40
C MET A 100 -10.06 18.49 3.85
N PHE A 101 -9.76 17.56 4.76
CA PHE A 101 -10.14 17.68 6.17
C PHE A 101 -9.33 18.74 6.91
N THR A 102 -8.06 18.97 6.55
CA THR A 102 -7.28 20.11 7.09
C THR A 102 -7.98 21.43 6.77
N PHE A 103 -8.45 21.60 5.53
CA PHE A 103 -9.13 22.82 5.11
C PHE A 103 -10.49 22.99 5.80
N LEU A 104 -11.31 21.93 5.81
CA LEU A 104 -12.63 21.95 6.46
C LEU A 104 -12.55 22.23 7.97
N TRP A 105 -11.70 21.49 8.70
CA TRP A 105 -11.54 21.70 10.14
C TRP A 105 -10.87 23.03 10.46
N GLY A 106 -9.89 23.45 9.66
CA GLY A 106 -9.25 24.76 9.81
C GLY A 106 -10.25 25.90 9.68
N LEU A 107 -11.15 25.84 8.69
CA LEU A 107 -12.20 26.84 8.48
C LEU A 107 -13.24 26.83 9.62
N ALA A 108 -13.66 25.64 10.07
CA ALA A 108 -14.58 25.50 11.20
C ALA A 108 -14.00 26.09 12.49
N ILE A 109 -12.73 25.80 12.80
CA ILE A 109 -12.03 26.37 13.96
C ILE A 109 -11.90 27.89 13.83
N PHE A 110 -11.57 28.39 12.63
CA PHE A 110 -11.47 29.83 12.38
C PHE A 110 -12.78 30.56 12.68
N PHE A 111 -13.91 30.07 12.15
CA PHE A 111 -15.22 30.69 12.42
C PHE A 111 -15.66 30.55 13.88
N LEU A 112 -15.35 29.43 14.53
CA LEU A 112 -15.60 29.24 15.96
C LEU A 112 -14.86 30.29 16.79
N VAL A 113 -13.56 30.48 16.54
CA VAL A 113 -12.74 31.48 17.25
C VAL A 113 -13.26 32.89 16.97
N LEU A 114 -13.58 33.20 15.72
CA LEU A 114 -14.10 34.52 15.34
C LEU A 114 -15.45 34.81 16.04
N GLY A 115 -16.34 33.83 16.12
CA GLY A 115 -17.61 33.96 16.85
C GLY A 115 -17.41 34.17 18.36
N ILE A 116 -16.43 33.50 18.98
CA ILE A 116 -16.09 33.67 20.40
C ILE A 116 -15.49 35.07 20.66
N VAL A 117 -14.71 35.61 19.73
CA VAL A 117 -14.05 36.93 19.88
C VAL A 117 -15.00 38.08 19.58
N ALA A 118 -15.93 37.90 18.65
CA ALA A 118 -16.86 38.94 18.20
C ALA A 118 -18.19 38.98 18.98
N GLY A 119 -18.51 37.92 19.72
CA GLY A 119 -19.68 37.83 20.61
C GLY A 119 -19.33 38.20 22.05
#